data_AF-A0A3A0CVR9-F1
#
_entry.id   AF-A0A3A0CVR9-F1
#
_cell.length_a   1.000
_cell.length_b   1.000
_cell.length_c   1.000
_cell.angle_alpha   90.00
_cell.angle_beta   90.00
_cell.angle_gamma   90.00
#
_symmetry.space_group_name_H-M   'P 1'
#
loop_
_entity.id
_entity.type
_entity.pdbx_description
1 polymer ?
#
loop_
_entity_poly.entity_id
_entity_poly.type
_entity_poly.pdbx_seq_one_letter_code
_entity_poly.pdbx_strand_id
1 'polypeptide(L)'
;MIRVTRPGGNMATRIICSRSCALMHPSDNFKQEMPDLAKRYPHVNFILAHSGWTWPVARHHVALAKEFPNCFLEITFTSVTNGTIEYMVRELGSERVLYGSDAPMRDPFPQFGWVAYANISEEDKRNILGRNMQRILEQVTLA
;
A
#
# COMPACT_ATOMS: atom_id res chain seq x y z
N MET A 1 -15.28 14.06 16.09
CA MET A 1 -14.95 15.35 16.74
C MET A 1 -13.93 15.08 17.85
N ILE A 2 -12.67 15.51 17.71
CA ILE A 2 -11.64 15.25 18.74
C ILE A 2 -11.59 16.44 19.70
N ARG A 3 -11.71 16.17 21.01
CA ARG A 3 -11.26 17.09 22.07
C ARG A 3 -10.07 16.47 22.79
N VAL A 4 -9.00 17.24 22.86
CA VAL A 4 -7.81 16.96 23.66
C VAL A 4 -7.93 17.72 24.98
N THR A 5 -7.81 17.04 26.11
CA THR A 5 -7.43 17.66 27.38
C THR A 5 -6.49 16.74 28.18
N ARG A 6 -5.43 17.33 28.71
CA ARG A 6 -4.68 16.91 29.91
C ARG A 6 -4.31 18.22 30.63
N PRO A 7 -4.10 18.26 31.97
CA PRO A 7 -3.71 17.16 32.85
C PRO A 7 -4.50 17.06 34.18
N GLY A 8 -4.67 15.84 34.73
CA GLY A 8 -5.09 15.66 36.13
C GLY A 8 -6.00 14.49 36.50
N GLY A 9 -6.27 13.50 35.64
CA GLY A 9 -7.16 12.38 35.98
C GLY A 9 -6.58 11.03 35.56
N ASN A 10 -6.40 10.14 36.53
CA ASN A 10 -6.11 8.73 36.29
C ASN A 10 -7.34 8.03 35.69
N MET A 11 -7.30 7.74 34.39
CA MET A 11 -7.99 6.61 33.79
C MET A 11 -7.24 6.23 32.52
N ALA A 12 -6.87 4.96 32.40
CA ALA A 12 -6.06 4.43 31.32
C ALA A 12 -6.81 4.45 29.98
N THR A 13 -6.92 5.61 29.35
CA THR A 13 -7.40 5.73 27.97
C THR A 13 -6.24 5.38 27.05
N ARG A 14 -6.19 4.12 26.59
CA ARG A 14 -5.41 3.76 25.40
C ARG A 14 -5.99 4.58 24.25
N ILE A 15 -5.34 5.69 23.92
CA ILE A 15 -5.52 6.34 22.62
C ILE A 15 -5.03 5.31 21.60
N ILE A 16 -5.94 4.54 21.02
CA ILE A 16 -5.64 3.78 19.81
C ILE A 16 -5.43 4.85 18.75
N CYS A 17 -4.16 5.08 18.39
CA CYS A 17 -3.80 5.92 17.27
C CYS A 17 -4.50 5.33 16.03
N SER A 18 -5.58 5.95 15.57
CA SER A 18 -6.34 5.50 14.40
C SER A 18 -5.40 5.53 13.20
N ARG A 19 -5.08 4.37 12.62
CA ARG A 19 -4.28 4.32 11.39
C ARG A 19 -5.15 4.78 10.23
N SER A 20 -4.69 5.76 9.47
CA SER A 20 -5.34 6.18 8.22
C SER A 20 -4.62 5.53 7.03
N CYS A 21 -5.26 5.46 5.87
CA CYS A 21 -4.60 5.09 4.62
C CYS A 21 -4.65 6.24 3.61
N ALA A 22 -3.61 6.39 2.79
CA ALA A 22 -3.53 7.40 1.75
C ALA A 22 -2.98 6.79 0.45
N LEU A 23 -3.69 7.00 -0.66
CA LEU A 23 -3.23 6.61 -2.00
C LEU A 23 -2.36 7.75 -2.57
N MET A 24 -1.15 7.40 -3.00
CA MET A 24 -0.16 8.33 -3.51
C MET A 24 0.03 8.11 -5.01
N HIS A 25 -0.42 9.07 -5.81
CA HIS A 25 -0.15 9.07 -7.25
C HIS A 25 1.25 9.58 -7.57
N PRO A 26 1.83 9.20 -8.73
CA PRO A 26 3.10 9.74 -9.18
C PRO A 26 3.08 11.27 -9.27
N SER A 27 4.18 11.88 -8.87
CA SER A 27 4.48 13.31 -9.04
C SER A 27 5.91 13.47 -9.54
N ASP A 28 6.25 14.62 -10.12
CA ASP A 28 7.62 14.91 -10.56
C ASP A 28 8.63 14.85 -9.41
N ASN A 29 8.16 15.10 -8.17
CA ASN A 29 8.97 15.13 -6.95
C ASN A 29 8.75 13.90 -6.04
N PHE A 30 8.11 12.84 -6.55
CA PHE A 30 7.69 11.69 -5.73
C PHE A 30 8.84 11.06 -4.94
N LYS A 31 10.04 11.02 -5.55
CA LYS A 31 11.24 10.46 -4.92
C LYS A 31 11.70 11.24 -3.70
N GLN A 32 11.46 12.54 -3.68
CA GLN A 32 11.85 13.44 -2.59
C GLN A 32 10.72 13.56 -1.56
N GLU A 33 9.46 13.61 -2.01
CA GLU A 33 8.28 13.80 -1.16
C GLU A 33 7.96 12.55 -0.33
N MET A 34 8.02 11.37 -0.94
CA MET A 34 7.54 10.14 -0.28
C MET A 34 8.35 9.77 0.97
N PRO A 35 9.70 9.83 0.99
CA PRO A 35 10.46 9.61 2.22
C PRO A 35 10.12 10.57 3.36
N ASP A 36 9.93 11.86 3.06
CA ASP A 36 9.56 12.85 4.08
C ASP A 36 8.17 12.56 4.67
N LEU A 37 7.18 12.27 3.81
CA LEU A 37 5.83 11.92 4.23
C LEU A 37 5.78 10.62 5.03
N ALA A 38 6.44 9.56 4.54
CA ALA A 38 6.47 8.26 5.19
C ALA A 38 7.09 8.34 6.59
N LYS A 39 8.17 9.12 6.74
CA LYS A 39 8.84 9.36 8.02
C LYS A 39 8.02 10.24 8.97
N ARG A 40 7.37 11.29 8.44
CA ARG A 40 6.59 12.25 9.24
C ARG A 40 5.29 11.65 9.76
N TYR A 41 4.68 10.74 9.01
CA TYR A 41 3.39 10.13 9.34
C TYR A 41 3.47 8.59 9.42
N PRO A 42 4.19 8.03 10.42
CA PRO A 42 4.41 6.57 10.53
C PRO A 42 3.14 5.77 10.81
N HIS A 43 2.05 6.43 11.21
CA HIS A 43 0.75 5.82 11.46
C HIS A 43 -0.16 5.78 10.23
N VAL A 44 0.24 6.43 9.13
CA VAL A 44 -0.48 6.40 7.86
C VAL A 44 0.08 5.29 6.99
N ASN A 45 -0.78 4.39 6.52
CA ASN A 45 -0.45 3.40 5.51
C ASN A 45 -0.51 4.07 4.13
N PHE A 46 0.65 4.34 3.53
CA PHE A 46 0.78 4.91 2.20
C PHE A 46 0.74 3.83 1.13
N ILE A 47 -0.18 3.98 0.18
CA ILE A 47 -0.38 3.07 -0.94
C ILE A 47 0.25 3.74 -2.17
N LEU A 48 1.33 3.17 -2.69
CA LEU A 48 2.07 3.74 -3.81
C LEU A 48 1.46 3.24 -5.13
N ALA A 49 0.68 4.11 -5.79
CA ALA A 49 -0.04 3.77 -7.00
C ALA A 49 0.91 3.36 -8.13
N HIS A 50 0.47 2.44 -8.99
CA HIS A 50 1.15 2.11 -10.26
C HIS A 50 2.57 1.55 -10.08
N SER A 51 2.81 0.82 -9.00
CA SER A 51 4.13 0.27 -8.66
C SER A 51 4.68 -0.67 -9.74
N GLY A 52 3.81 -1.28 -10.56
CA GLY A 52 4.19 -2.18 -11.66
C GLY A 52 4.37 -1.51 -13.03
N TRP A 53 4.19 -0.19 -13.14
CA TRP A 53 4.16 0.52 -14.44
C TRP A 53 5.43 0.29 -15.26
N THR A 54 6.61 0.47 -14.65
CA THR A 54 7.89 0.20 -15.31
C THR A 54 8.87 -0.42 -14.32
N TRP A 55 9.88 -1.13 -14.81
CA TRP A 55 10.95 -1.68 -13.97
C TRP A 55 11.66 -0.64 -13.08
N PRO A 56 12.00 0.58 -13.57
CA PRO A 56 12.53 1.64 -12.71
C PRO A 56 11.59 2.04 -11.58
N VAL A 57 10.29 2.18 -11.85
CA VAL A 57 9.27 2.50 -10.83
C VAL A 57 9.18 1.38 -9.81
N ALA A 58 9.07 0.12 -10.26
CA ALA A 58 8.99 -1.05 -9.38
C ALA A 58 10.20 -1.15 -8.44
N ARG A 59 11.42 -0.97 -8.98
CA ARG A 59 12.64 -0.98 -8.16
C ARG A 59 12.67 0.15 -7.14
N HIS A 60 12.26 1.35 -7.55
CA HIS A 60 12.20 2.51 -6.66
C HIS A 60 11.17 2.31 -5.53
N HIS A 61 9.96 1.87 -5.86
CA HIS A 61 8.90 1.63 -4.88
C HIS A 61 9.27 0.49 -3.92
N VAL A 62 9.88 -0.59 -4.41
CA VAL A 62 10.42 -1.65 -3.53
C VAL A 62 11.46 -1.11 -2.57
N ALA A 63 12.39 -0.27 -3.03
CA ALA A 63 13.40 0.35 -2.15
C ALA A 63 12.74 1.21 -1.06
N LEU A 64 11.75 2.03 -1.43
CA LEU A 64 10.98 2.83 -0.46
C LEU A 64 10.24 1.95 0.56
N ALA A 65 9.57 0.87 0.12
CA ALA A 65 8.83 -0.01 1.02
C ALA A 65 9.72 -0.88 1.92
N LYS A 66 10.98 -1.12 1.53
CA LYS A 66 12.00 -1.72 2.41
C LYS A 66 12.42 -0.76 3.52
N GLU A 67 12.57 0.52 3.20
CA GLU A 67 12.97 1.56 4.16
C GLU A 67 11.81 1.95 5.09
N PHE A 68 10.60 2.07 4.54
CA PHE A 68 9.42 2.57 5.24
C PHE A 68 8.33 1.49 5.32
N PRO A 69 8.12 0.88 6.51
CA PRO A 69 7.18 -0.24 6.67
C PRO A 69 5.72 0.15 6.51
N ASN A 70 5.42 1.45 6.48
CA ASN A 70 4.10 2.00 6.23
C ASN A 70 3.84 2.31 4.74
N CYS A 71 4.75 1.91 3.83
CA CYS A 71 4.54 1.99 2.38
C CYS A 71 4.16 0.62 1.80
N PHE A 72 3.11 0.60 0.97
CA PHE A 72 2.55 -0.57 0.31
C PHE A 72 2.53 -0.38 -1.20
N LEU A 73 2.74 -1.46 -1.95
CA LEU A 73 2.88 -1.42 -3.41
C LEU A 73 1.57 -1.77 -4.09
N GLU A 74 0.98 -0.82 -4.80
CA GLU A 74 -0.29 -1.00 -5.50
C GLU A 74 -0.04 -1.25 -7.00
N ILE A 75 -0.66 -2.29 -7.56
CA ILE A 75 -0.34 -2.81 -8.91
C ILE A 75 -1.26 -2.30 -10.03
N THR A 76 -2.25 -1.46 -9.75
CA THR A 76 -3.13 -0.87 -10.75
C THR A 76 -2.28 -0.15 -11.77
N PHE A 77 -2.35 -0.54 -13.04
CA PHE A 77 -1.94 0.31 -14.15
C PHE A 77 -2.60 -0.18 -15.44
N THR A 78 -2.28 0.42 -16.59
CA THR A 78 -2.68 -0.13 -17.91
C THR A 78 -1.76 -1.26 -18.36
N SER A 79 -0.48 -1.13 -18.02
CA SER A 79 0.57 -2.09 -18.33
C SER A 79 1.38 -2.39 -17.08
N VAL A 80 1.19 -3.56 -16.50
CA VAL A 80 2.14 -4.09 -15.51
C VAL A 80 3.21 -4.85 -16.28
N THR A 81 4.47 -4.53 -15.98
CA THR A 81 5.60 -5.16 -16.68
C THR A 81 5.71 -6.63 -16.27
N ASN A 82 5.93 -7.53 -17.23
CA ASN A 82 6.07 -8.97 -16.92
C ASN A 82 7.15 -9.19 -15.84
N GLY A 83 6.83 -10.00 -14.82
CA GLY A 83 7.75 -10.35 -13.74
C GLY A 83 7.78 -9.37 -12.56
N THR A 84 7.10 -8.21 -12.65
CA THR A 84 7.19 -7.22 -11.56
C THR A 84 6.43 -7.65 -10.30
N ILE A 85 5.34 -8.43 -10.43
CA ILE A 85 4.58 -8.91 -9.28
C ILE A 85 5.44 -9.93 -8.51
N GLU A 86 6.04 -10.89 -9.21
CA GLU A 86 6.97 -11.88 -8.67
C GLU A 86 8.17 -11.20 -8.00
N TYR A 87 8.71 -10.16 -8.65
CA TYR A 87 9.77 -9.34 -8.07
C TYR A 87 9.34 -8.69 -6.75
N MET A 88 8.18 -8.02 -6.71
CA MET A 88 7.71 -7.37 -5.48
C MET A 88 7.47 -8.38 -4.35
N VAL A 89 6.84 -9.52 -4.66
CA VAL A 89 6.59 -10.59 -3.69
C VAL A 89 7.90 -11.17 -3.16
N ARG A 90 8.89 -11.41 -4.03
CA ARG A 90 10.21 -11.90 -3.61
C ARG A 90 10.94 -10.91 -2.69
N GLU A 91 10.86 -9.61 -2.98
CA GLU A 91 11.65 -8.60 -2.26
C GLU A 91 11.01 -8.12 -0.95
N LEU A 92 9.67 -8.17 -0.83
CA LEU A 92 8.92 -7.61 0.30
C LEU A 92 7.96 -8.59 0.97
N GLY A 93 7.68 -9.74 0.36
CA GLY A 93 6.56 -10.60 0.71
C GLY A 93 5.24 -10.12 0.11
N SER A 94 4.30 -11.05 -0.09
CA SER A 94 2.99 -10.74 -0.67
C SER A 94 2.15 -9.80 0.19
N GLU A 95 2.37 -9.74 1.50
CA GLU A 95 1.62 -8.88 2.44
C GLU A 95 1.82 -7.37 2.23
N ARG A 96 2.81 -6.99 1.42
CA ARG A 96 3.14 -5.60 1.08
C ARG A 96 2.66 -5.17 -0.31
N VAL A 97 1.98 -6.05 -1.04
CA VAL A 97 1.51 -5.79 -2.41
C VAL A 97 -0.02 -5.78 -2.44
N LEU A 98 -0.62 -4.79 -3.08
CA LEU A 98 -2.06 -4.54 -3.08
C LEU A 98 -2.60 -4.58 -4.51
N TYR A 99 -3.70 -5.30 -4.68
CA TYR A 99 -4.53 -5.20 -5.87
C TYR A 99 -5.32 -3.89 -5.86
N GLY A 100 -5.39 -3.27 -7.04
CA GLY A 100 -6.38 -2.25 -7.37
C GLY A 100 -6.76 -2.39 -8.85
N SER A 101 -7.94 -1.87 -9.19
CA SER A 101 -8.49 -1.97 -10.54
C SER A 101 -8.56 -0.64 -11.29
N ASP A 102 -8.48 0.51 -10.61
CA ASP A 102 -8.85 1.83 -11.18
C ASP A 102 -10.31 1.93 -11.70
N ALA A 103 -11.20 1.05 -11.27
CA ALA A 103 -12.60 1.11 -11.70
C ALA A 103 -13.26 2.43 -11.24
N PRO A 104 -14.08 3.10 -12.09
CA PRO A 104 -14.58 2.64 -13.39
C PRO A 104 -13.71 3.01 -14.60
N MET A 105 -12.55 3.66 -14.42
CA MET A 105 -11.71 4.12 -15.53
C MET A 105 -11.09 2.96 -16.32
N ARG A 106 -10.91 1.80 -15.68
CA ARG A 106 -10.34 0.59 -16.29
C ARG A 106 -11.25 -0.61 -16.06
N ASP A 107 -11.23 -1.52 -17.05
CA ASP A 107 -11.75 -2.87 -16.88
C ASP A 107 -10.91 -3.58 -15.81
N PRO A 108 -11.49 -4.16 -14.74
CA PRO A 108 -10.74 -4.89 -13.71
C PRO A 108 -10.16 -6.24 -14.16
N PHE A 109 -10.66 -6.84 -15.25
CA PHE A 109 -10.28 -8.20 -15.64
C PHE A 109 -8.80 -8.37 -16.00
N PRO A 110 -8.14 -7.47 -16.75
CA PRO A 110 -6.71 -7.57 -17.02
C PRO A 110 -5.86 -7.53 -15.74
N GLN A 111 -6.18 -6.64 -14.81
CA GLN A 111 -5.49 -6.44 -13.53
C GLN A 111 -5.63 -7.69 -12.67
N PHE A 112 -6.84 -8.25 -12.62
CA PHE A 112 -7.06 -9.53 -11.94
C PHE A 112 -6.23 -10.64 -12.59
N GLY A 113 -6.21 -10.69 -13.92
CA GLY A 113 -5.40 -11.62 -14.72
C GLY A 113 -3.91 -11.55 -14.37
N TRP A 114 -3.34 -10.36 -14.19
CA TRP A 114 -1.92 -10.22 -13.83
C TRP A 114 -1.57 -10.93 -12.52
N VAL A 115 -2.44 -10.85 -11.51
CA VAL A 115 -2.22 -11.56 -10.25
C VAL A 115 -2.53 -13.06 -10.39
N ALA A 116 -3.62 -13.39 -11.05
CA ALA A 116 -4.07 -14.78 -11.22
C ALA A 116 -3.03 -15.66 -11.93
N TYR A 117 -2.34 -15.08 -12.94
CA TYR A 117 -1.31 -15.76 -13.74
C TYR A 117 0.12 -15.49 -13.27
N ALA A 118 0.34 -14.70 -12.22
CA ALA A 118 1.68 -14.52 -11.65
C ALA A 118 2.24 -15.85 -11.12
N ASN A 119 3.54 -16.08 -11.30
CA ASN A 119 4.25 -17.27 -10.84
C ASN A 119 4.62 -17.16 -9.35
N ILE A 120 3.59 -17.06 -8.51
CA ILE A 120 3.64 -16.99 -7.04
C ILE A 120 2.65 -18.00 -6.44
N SER A 121 2.75 -18.25 -5.14
CA SER A 121 1.85 -19.21 -4.49
C SER A 121 0.40 -18.75 -4.51
N GLU A 122 -0.55 -19.68 -4.45
CA GLU A 122 -1.98 -19.35 -4.34
C GLU A 122 -2.29 -18.52 -3.09
N GLU A 123 -1.53 -18.71 -2.01
CA GLU A 123 -1.66 -17.92 -0.78
C GLU A 123 -1.22 -16.47 -1.01
N ASP A 124 -0.13 -16.26 -1.75
CA ASP A 124 0.34 -14.92 -2.12
C ASP A 124 -0.67 -14.20 -3.01
N LYS A 125 -1.29 -14.91 -3.98
CA LYS A 125 -2.37 -14.35 -4.80
C LYS A 125 -3.55 -13.89 -3.95
N ARG A 126 -3.98 -14.71 -2.97
CA ARG A 126 -5.07 -14.36 -2.04
C ARG A 126 -4.73 -13.16 -1.17
N ASN A 127 -3.47 -13.04 -0.75
CA ASN A 127 -2.99 -11.87 -0.03
C ASN A 127 -3.19 -10.60 -0.87
N ILE A 128 -2.67 -10.60 -2.09
CA ILE A 128 -2.69 -9.45 -2.99
C ILE A 128 -4.11 -9.07 -3.40
N LEU A 129 -4.95 -10.05 -3.77
CA LEU A 129 -6.30 -9.82 -4.32
C LEU A 129 -7.31 -9.30 -3.31
N GLY A 130 -7.03 -9.34 -2.00
CA GLY A 130 -7.98 -8.77 -1.04
C GLY A 130 -7.58 -8.80 0.42
N ARG A 131 -6.88 -9.84 0.91
CA ARG A 131 -6.61 -9.95 2.36
C ARG A 131 -5.74 -8.81 2.87
N ASN A 132 -4.81 -8.31 2.05
CA ASN A 132 -3.95 -7.20 2.46
C ASN A 132 -4.75 -5.90 2.65
N MET A 133 -5.62 -5.56 1.69
CA MET A 133 -6.48 -4.39 1.80
C MET A 133 -7.47 -4.55 2.97
N GLN A 134 -8.02 -5.75 3.16
CA GLN A 134 -8.86 -6.06 4.32
C GLN A 134 -8.13 -5.75 5.64
N ARG A 135 -6.89 -6.25 5.83
CA ARG A 135 -6.10 -5.97 7.04
C ARG A 135 -5.83 -4.47 7.24
N ILE A 136 -5.62 -3.72 6.15
CA ILE A 136 -5.44 -2.26 6.23
C ILE A 136 -6.74 -1.60 6.70
N LEU A 137 -7.88 -1.95 6.11
CA LEU A 137 -9.19 -1.38 6.45
C LEU A 137 -9.63 -1.71 7.87
N GLU A 138 -9.33 -2.91 8.38
CA GLU A 138 -9.60 -3.29 9.78
C GLU A 138 -8.83 -2.42 10.79
N GLN A 139 -7.74 -1.77 10.38
CA GLN A 139 -6.97 -0.85 11.21
C GLN A 139 -7.48 0.60 11.12
N VAL A 140 -8.34 0.90 10.14
CA VAL A 140 -8.93 2.22 9.93
C VAL A 140 -10.24 2.30 10.72
N THR A 141 -10.27 3.11 11.78
CA THR A 141 -11.53 3.41 12.48
C THR A 141 -12.21 4.60 11.80
N LEU A 142 -13.41 4.37 11.25
CA LEU A 142 -14.29 5.46 10.82
C LEU A 142 -14.86 6.12 12.09
N ALA A 143 -14.54 7.40 12.28
CA ALA A 143 -15.01 8.20 13.41
C ALA A 143 -16.45 8.71 13.22
#